data_AF-A0A7S0XYK5-F1
#
_entry.id   AF-A0A7S0XYK5-F1
#
_cell.length_a   1.000
_cell.length_b   1.000
_cell.length_c   1.000
_cell.angle_alpha   90.00
_cell.angle_beta   90.00
_cell.angle_gamma   90.00
#
_symmetry.space_group_name_H-M   'P 1'
#
loop_
_entity.id
_entity.type
_entity.pdbx_description
1 polymer ?
#
loop_
_entity_poly.entity_id
_entity_poly.type
_entity_poly.pdbx_seq_one_letter_code
_entity_poly.pdbx_strand_id
1 'polypeptide(L)'
;STPHPPCVGGGGGVGVVIGTDSMGRHVVEHLAEGGPASVSGQVQVGDIVTAINNEGVATASLHEVRSLLRGDVGSNVSVSLERPSPSTTSPTKVVVSVMRRTIDQLASSRGVSPGMDE
;
A
#
# COMPACT_ATOMS: atom_id res chain seq x y z
N SER A 1 4.07 -31.30 -18.45
CA SER A 1 3.62 -29.96 -18.89
C SER A 1 2.83 -29.32 -17.77
N THR A 2 3.36 -28.22 -17.27
CA THR A 2 2.96 -27.50 -16.05
C THR A 2 1.50 -27.04 -16.09
N PRO A 3 0.76 -27.09 -14.96
CA PRO A 3 -0.51 -26.38 -14.83
C PRO A 3 -0.22 -24.87 -14.73
N HIS A 4 -0.84 -24.08 -15.62
CA HIS A 4 -0.80 -22.62 -15.59
C HIS A 4 -1.95 -22.16 -14.68
N PRO A 5 -1.68 -21.54 -13.50
CA PRO A 5 -2.71 -20.86 -12.74
C PRO A 5 -2.97 -19.47 -13.35
N PRO A 6 -4.05 -18.78 -12.94
CA PRO A 6 -4.84 -17.94 -13.81
C PRO A 6 -4.16 -16.62 -14.16
N CYS A 7 -4.39 -16.20 -15.40
CA CYS A 7 -4.25 -14.83 -15.86
C CYS A 7 -5.12 -13.89 -15.01
N VAL A 8 -4.58 -13.39 -13.90
CA VAL A 8 -5.18 -12.32 -13.10
C VAL A 8 -4.39 -11.04 -13.38
N GLY A 9 -5.10 -10.02 -13.88
CA GLY A 9 -4.54 -8.72 -14.28
C GLY A 9 -3.54 -8.16 -13.26
N GLY A 10 -2.27 -8.18 -13.65
CA GLY A 10 -1.11 -7.78 -12.83
C GLY A 10 -0.99 -6.28 -12.65
N GLY A 11 -1.90 -5.68 -11.88
CA GLY A 11 -1.70 -4.33 -11.34
C GLY A 11 -1.00 -4.43 -10.00
N GLY A 12 0.33 -4.25 -9.95
CA GLY A 12 1.04 -4.12 -8.68
C GLY A 12 0.66 -2.81 -7.99
N GLY A 13 -0.04 -2.90 -6.87
CA GLY A 13 -0.38 -1.75 -6.04
C GLY A 13 0.46 -1.72 -4.76
N VAL A 14 0.40 -0.59 -4.06
CA VAL A 14 0.94 -0.47 -2.70
C VAL A 14 0.14 -1.32 -1.68
N GLY A 15 -1.07 -1.75 -2.06
CA GLY A 15 -1.92 -2.62 -1.25
C GLY A 15 -2.64 -1.84 -0.15
N VAL A 16 -3.21 -0.69 -0.50
CA VAL A 16 -3.94 0.18 0.42
C VAL A 16 -5.29 0.51 -0.21
N VAL A 17 -6.34 0.42 0.60
CA VAL A 17 -7.70 0.80 0.25
C VAL A 17 -8.03 2.09 0.99
N ILE A 18 -8.29 3.12 0.20
CA ILE A 18 -8.66 4.44 0.69
C ILE A 18 -10.17 4.60 0.57
N GLY A 19 -10.79 5.08 1.64
CA GLY A 19 -12.16 5.55 1.71
C GLY A 19 -12.20 7.06 1.91
N THR A 20 -13.41 7.62 1.84
CA THR A 20 -13.65 9.05 2.07
C THR A 20 -14.46 9.20 3.35
N ASP A 21 -13.94 9.94 4.32
CA ASP A 21 -14.61 10.21 5.60
C ASP A 21 -15.75 11.24 5.44
N SER A 22 -16.57 11.43 6.48
CA SER A 22 -17.67 12.43 6.48
C SER A 22 -17.19 13.87 6.26
N MET A 23 -15.91 14.16 6.53
CA MET A 23 -15.27 15.46 6.24
C MET A 23 -14.72 15.58 4.81
N GLY A 24 -14.85 14.55 3.96
CA GLY A 24 -14.28 14.54 2.61
C GLY A 24 -12.77 14.26 2.58
N ARG A 25 -12.20 13.78 3.69
CA ARG A 25 -10.77 13.43 3.80
C ARG A 25 -10.54 11.98 3.39
N HIS A 26 -9.41 11.73 2.75
CA HIS A 26 -8.96 10.39 2.39
C HIS A 26 -8.47 9.65 3.63
N VAL A 27 -9.16 8.58 4.00
CA VAL A 27 -8.81 7.76 5.16
C VAL A 27 -8.50 6.34 4.70
N VAL A 28 -7.54 5.70 5.37
CA VAL A 28 -7.26 4.29 5.14
C VAL A 28 -8.41 3.49 5.72
N GLU A 29 -9.24 2.91 4.85
CA GLU A 29 -10.38 2.10 5.26
C GLU A 29 -9.96 0.64 5.42
N HIS A 30 -9.13 0.16 4.49
CA HIS A 30 -8.61 -1.20 4.51
C HIS A 30 -7.17 -1.23 4.00
N LEU A 31 -6.41 -2.23 4.45
CA LEU A 31 -5.10 -2.54 3.92
C LEU A 31 -5.19 -3.88 3.21
N ALA A 32 -4.59 -3.98 2.03
CA ALA A 32 -4.50 -5.25 1.33
C ALA A 32 -3.53 -6.14 2.11
N GLU A 33 -4.04 -7.27 2.58
CA GLU A 33 -3.25 -8.32 3.22
C GLU A 33 -2.14 -8.78 2.25
N GLY A 34 -0.89 -8.79 2.73
CA GLY A 34 0.28 -9.11 1.89
C GLY A 34 0.77 -7.98 0.98
N GLY A 35 0.15 -6.80 1.01
CA GLY A 35 0.65 -5.62 0.31
C GLY A 35 1.87 -4.98 1.01
N PRO A 36 2.78 -4.33 0.26
CA PRO A 36 3.99 -3.75 0.84
C PRO A 36 3.70 -2.65 1.90
N ALA A 37 2.60 -1.92 1.80
CA ALA A 37 2.19 -0.98 2.86
C ALA A 37 1.71 -1.67 4.15
N SER A 38 0.99 -2.79 4.03
CA SER A 38 0.57 -3.59 5.19
C SER A 38 1.76 -4.29 5.84
N VAL A 39 2.64 -4.89 5.03
CA VAL A 39 3.87 -5.56 5.48
C VAL A 39 4.83 -4.59 6.16
N SER A 40 4.90 -3.36 5.69
CA SER A 40 5.67 -2.29 6.33
C SER A 40 5.19 -2.03 7.77
N GLY A 41 3.91 -2.29 8.08
CA GLY A 41 3.31 -2.11 9.41
C GLY A 41 3.19 -0.65 9.86
N GLN A 42 3.65 0.30 9.03
CA GLN A 42 3.62 1.72 9.35
C GLN A 42 2.24 2.35 9.05
N VAL A 43 1.52 1.85 8.05
CA VAL A 43 0.16 2.29 7.71
C VAL A 43 -0.84 1.48 8.52
N GLN A 44 -1.84 2.15 9.11
CA GLN A 44 -2.94 1.50 9.80
C GLN A 44 -4.29 2.00 9.28
N VAL A 45 -5.32 1.16 9.45
CA VAL A 45 -6.71 1.55 9.20
C VAL A 45 -7.09 2.69 10.15
N GLY A 46 -7.70 3.74 9.60
CA GLY A 46 -8.04 4.96 10.31
C GLY A 46 -7.01 6.09 10.20
N ASP A 47 -5.83 5.84 9.60
CA ASP A 47 -4.88 6.91 9.28
C ASP A 47 -5.40 7.80 8.14
N ILE A 48 -5.15 9.11 8.23
CA ILE A 48 -5.61 10.10 7.24
C ILE A 48 -4.52 10.33 6.21
N VAL A 49 -4.76 10.06 4.93
CA VAL A 49 -3.78 10.30 3.87
C VAL A 49 -3.71 11.80 3.57
N THR A 50 -2.55 12.38 3.79
CA THR A 50 -2.29 13.80 3.51
C THR A 50 -1.52 14.01 2.21
N ALA A 51 -0.61 13.08 1.86
CA ALA A 51 0.16 13.13 0.63
C ALA A 51 0.59 11.73 0.14
N ILE A 52 0.84 11.56 -1.16
CA ILE A 52 1.36 10.34 -1.78
C ILE A 52 2.42 10.72 -2.81
N ASN A 53 3.58 10.06 -2.84
CA ASN A 53 4.71 10.39 -3.72
C ASN A 53 5.21 11.85 -3.62
N ASN A 54 5.06 12.49 -2.45
CA ASN A 54 5.27 13.94 -2.25
C ASN A 54 4.21 14.84 -2.93
N GLU A 55 3.12 14.26 -3.43
CA GLU A 55 1.97 14.99 -3.95
C GLU A 55 0.88 15.09 -2.88
N GLY A 56 0.44 16.32 -2.57
CA GLY A 56 -0.55 16.58 -1.54
C GLY A 56 -1.96 16.16 -1.95
N VAL A 57 -2.32 14.91 -1.65
CA VAL A 57 -3.62 14.34 -2.03
C VAL A 57 -4.74 14.60 -1.02
N ALA A 58 -4.48 15.30 0.08
CA ALA A 58 -5.50 15.63 1.10
C ALA A 58 -6.78 16.21 0.50
N THR A 59 -6.65 17.00 -0.58
CA THR A 59 -7.76 17.61 -1.33
C THR A 59 -7.93 17.03 -2.75
N ALA A 60 -7.12 16.04 -3.12
CA ALA A 60 -7.22 15.40 -4.43
C ALA A 60 -8.46 14.51 -4.50
N SER A 61 -8.82 14.04 -5.68
CA SER A 61 -9.91 13.07 -5.82
C SER A 61 -9.45 11.67 -5.49
N LEU A 62 -10.37 10.81 -5.03
CA LEU A 62 -10.10 9.39 -4.77
C LEU A 62 -9.48 8.70 -6.01
N HIS A 63 -9.87 9.13 -7.20
CA HIS A 63 -9.33 8.61 -8.45
C HIS A 63 -7.83 8.89 -8.61
N GLU A 64 -7.37 10.10 -8.31
CA GLU A 64 -5.94 10.45 -8.29
C GLU A 64 -5.19 9.66 -7.24
N VAL A 65 -5.70 9.66 -6.00
CA VAL A 65 -5.13 8.87 -4.90
C VAL A 65 -4.92 7.41 -5.31
N ARG A 66 -5.95 6.78 -5.88
CA ARG A 66 -5.89 5.40 -6.38
C ARG A 66 -4.94 5.24 -7.56
N SER A 67 -4.76 6.28 -8.39
CA SER A 67 -3.82 6.29 -9.50
C SER A 67 -2.37 6.52 -9.06
N LEU A 68 -2.13 7.09 -7.89
CA LEU A 68 -0.80 7.25 -7.29
C LEU A 68 -0.40 6.01 -6.50
N LEU A 69 -1.36 5.35 -5.84
CA LEU A 69 -1.14 4.10 -5.11
C LEU A 69 -1.03 2.88 -6.03
N ARG A 70 -1.72 2.89 -7.17
CA ARG A 70 -1.53 1.91 -8.25
C ARG A 70 -0.51 2.43 -9.24
N GLY A 71 0.29 1.57 -9.83
CA GLY A 71 1.20 1.95 -10.91
C GLY A 71 2.22 0.86 -11.16
N ASP A 72 3.32 1.21 -11.81
CA ASP A 72 4.32 0.22 -12.22
C ASP A 72 4.99 -0.47 -11.03
N VAL A 73 5.08 -1.80 -11.14
CA VAL A 73 5.79 -2.66 -10.19
C VAL A 73 7.27 -2.26 -10.19
N GLY A 74 7.85 -2.05 -9.03
CA GLY A 74 9.25 -1.63 -8.86
C GLY A 74 9.45 -0.13 -8.66
N SER A 75 8.40 0.70 -8.70
CA SER A 75 8.52 2.12 -8.36
C SER A 75 8.39 2.37 -6.86
N ASN A 76 9.15 3.32 -6.32
CA ASN A 76 9.10 3.71 -4.92
C ASN A 76 7.97 4.72 -4.68
N VAL A 77 7.07 4.42 -3.75
CA VAL A 77 5.98 5.30 -3.34
C VAL A 77 6.13 5.71 -1.88
N SER A 78 6.07 7.01 -1.63
CA SER A 78 6.06 7.60 -0.29
C SER A 78 4.66 8.06 0.11
N VAL A 79 3.99 7.35 1.01
CA VAL A 79 2.66 7.72 1.51
C VAL A 79 2.82 8.48 2.82
N SER A 80 2.35 9.72 2.87
CA SER A 80 2.27 10.53 4.09
C SER A 80 0.87 10.46 4.67
N LEU A 81 0.81 10.09 5.93
CA LEU A 81 -0.38 9.85 6.70
C LEU A 81 -0.33 10.71 7.97
N GLU A 82 -1.49 11.02 8.51
CA GLU A 82 -1.64 11.73 9.77
C GLU A 82 -2.48 10.88 10.72
N ARG A 83 -1.88 10.53 11.86
CA ARG A 83 -2.51 9.76 12.94
C ARG A 83 -2.93 10.70 14.06
N PRO A 84 -4.25 10.96 14.24
CA PRO A 84 -4.73 11.67 15.41
C PRO A 84 -4.63 10.75 16.63
N SER A 85 -3.59 10.93 17.45
CA SER A 85 -3.46 10.21 18.72
C SER A 85 -4.29 10.91 19.81
N PRO A 86 -5.16 10.20 20.54
CA PRO A 86 -5.92 10.80 21.65
C PRO A 86 -5.05 11.18 22.84
N SER A 87 -3.82 10.66 22.92
CA SER A 87 -2.89 10.85 24.05
C SER A 87 -1.96 12.05 23.92
N THR A 88 -1.84 12.66 22.73
CA THR A 88 -0.88 13.74 22.48
C THR A 88 -1.54 14.87 21.71
N THR A 89 -1.38 16.11 22.18
CA THR A 89 -1.95 17.34 21.59
C THR A 89 -1.49 17.63 20.15
N SER A 90 -0.59 16.82 19.58
CA SER A 90 -0.08 16.98 18.23
C SER A 90 -0.38 15.72 17.39
N PRO A 91 -0.97 15.87 16.19
CA PRO A 91 -1.16 14.75 15.29
C PRO A 91 0.20 14.19 14.86
N THR A 92 0.34 12.87 14.84
CA THR A 92 1.60 12.21 14.46
C THR A 92 1.61 12.04 12.95
N LYS A 93 2.56 12.69 12.26
CA LYS A 93 2.77 12.48 10.83
C LYS A 93 3.57 11.19 10.61
N VAL A 94 2.99 10.25 9.86
CA VAL A 94 3.59 8.96 9.52
C VAL A 94 3.92 8.97 8.02
N VAL A 95 5.19 8.87 7.66
CA VAL A 95 5.62 8.80 6.25
C VAL A 95 6.17 7.42 5.96
N VAL A 96 5.58 6.76 4.97
CA VAL A 96 5.87 5.37 4.63
C VAL A 96 6.41 5.28 3.23
N SER A 97 7.67 4.88 3.11
CA SER A 97 8.33 4.65 1.82
C SER A 97 8.28 3.16 1.50
N VAL A 98 7.48 2.78 0.52
CA VAL A 98 7.29 1.38 0.10
C VAL A 98 7.51 1.24 -1.39
N MET A 99 8.16 0.15 -1.78
CA MET A 99 8.35 -0.19 -3.19
C MET A 99 7.12 -0.94 -3.70
N ARG A 100 6.55 -0.51 -4.82
CA ARG A 100 5.44 -1.20 -5.48
C ARG A 100 5.90 -2.62 -5.83
N ARG A 101 5.18 -3.62 -5.33
CA ARG A 101 5.44 -5.03 -5.65
C ARG A 101 4.11 -5.71 -5.94
N THR A 102 4.13 -6.77 -6.74
CA THR A 102 2.96 -7.64 -6.89
C THR A 102 2.82 -8.44 -5.61
N ILE A 103 1.59 -8.51 -5.07
CA ILE A 103 1.29 -9.34 -3.88
C ILE A 103 1.63 -10.82 -4.16
N ASP A 104 1.61 -11.22 -5.44
CA ASP A 104 2.03 -12.53 -5.96
C ASP A 104 3.50 -12.91 -5.63
N GLN A 105 4.42 -11.94 -5.54
CA GLN A 105 5.85 -12.21 -5.28
C GLN A 105 6.15 -12.67 -3.84
N LEU A 106 5.21 -12.54 -2.89
CA LEU A 106 5.37 -13.00 -1.51
C LEU A 106 4.81 -14.41 -1.25
N ALA A 107 3.98 -14.94 -2.16
CA ALA A 107 3.57 -16.35 -2.11
C ALA A 107 4.69 -17.29 -2.59
N SER A 108 5.60 -16.80 -3.45
CA SER A 108 6.67 -17.60 -4.05
C SER A 108 7.94 -17.73 -3.19
N SER A 109 8.04 -17.07 -2.03
CA SER A 109 9.24 -17.14 -1.17
C SER A 109 9.12 -18.13 -0.01
N ARG A 110 8.01 -18.87 0.13
CA ARG A 110 7.96 -20.06 1.01
C ARG A 110 8.32 -21.31 0.20
N GLY A 111 9.62 -21.49 -0.03
CA GLY A 111 10.23 -22.81 -0.18
C GLY A 111 10.57 -23.27 -1.59
N VAL A 112 11.56 -22.64 -2.23
CA VAL A 112 12.49 -23.40 -3.09
C VAL A 112 13.86 -23.35 -2.45
N SER A 113 14.11 -24.30 -1.56
CA SER A 113 15.49 -24.64 -1.17
C SER A 113 16.18 -25.21 -2.40
N PRO A 114 17.44 -24.83 -2.70
CA PRO A 114 18.22 -25.45 -3.75
C PRO A 114 18.61 -26.86 -3.28
N GLY A 115 17.84 -27.86 -3.72
CA GLY A 115 18.25 -29.25 -3.66
C GLY A 115 19.23 -29.50 -4.79
N MET A 116 20.47 -29.78 -4.43
CA MET A 116 21.51 -30.32 -5.31
C MET A 116 20.94 -31.55 -6.04
N ASP A 117 20.82 -31.50 -7.36
CA ASP A 117 20.69 -32.71 -8.17
C ASP A 117 22.03 -32.89 -8.91
N GLU A 118 22.76 -33.88 -8.39
CA GLU A 118 24.04 -34.49 -8.78
C GLU A 118 25.27 -33.60 -9.12
#